data_AF-A0A2A4SED8-F1
#
_entry.id   AF-A0A2A4SED8-F1
#
_cell.length_a   1.000
_cell.length_b   1.000
_cell.length_c   1.000
_cell.angle_alpha   90.00
_cell.angle_beta   90.00
_cell.angle_gamma   90.00
#
_symmetry.space_group_name_H-M   'P 1'
#
loop_
_entity.id
_entity.type
_entity.pdbx_description
1 polymer ?
#
loop_
_entity_poly.entity_id
_entity_poly.type
_entity_poly.pdbx_seq_one_letter_code
_entity_poly.pdbx_strand_id
1 'polypeptide(L)'
;MLAANGVEVMLAENDEYTPTPVISHAILTYNRGRDTRLADGIVITPSHNPPDSGGFKYNPPNGGPADTGVTGWIEARANEFLKDGLQGVKRMPVEMALLAATTHRHDYINAYVNDLDKVIDMEAVSGAHISMGVDPLGGAGVHYWAVIAERYDLNLTVVNEVVDPT
;
A
#
# COMPACT_ATOMS: atom_id res chain seq x y z
N MET A 1 6.17 -3.77 15.73
CA MET A 1 6.18 -2.48 16.46
C MET A 1 4.77 -1.90 16.59
N LEU A 2 3.99 -1.81 15.51
CA LEU A 2 2.62 -1.27 15.55
C LEU A 2 1.67 -2.06 16.47
N ALA A 3 1.56 -3.38 16.29
CA ALA A 3 0.75 -4.24 17.18
C ALA A 3 1.19 -4.16 18.65
N ALA A 4 2.49 -4.07 18.93
CA ALA A 4 3.01 -3.87 20.29
C ALA A 4 2.66 -2.50 20.91
N ASN A 5 2.27 -1.52 20.08
CA ASN A 5 1.72 -0.25 20.51
C ASN A 5 0.17 -0.24 20.52
N GLY A 6 -0.48 -1.35 20.19
CA GLY A 6 -1.94 -1.46 20.13
C GLY A 6 -2.58 -0.71 18.96
N VAL A 7 -1.81 -0.45 17.89
CA VAL A 7 -2.32 0.19 16.67
C VAL A 7 -3.12 -0.83 15.86
N GLU A 8 -4.30 -0.43 15.38
CA GLU A 8 -5.08 -1.18 14.40
C GLU A 8 -4.35 -1.18 13.04
N VAL A 9 -3.96 -2.36 12.55
CA VAL A 9 -3.18 -2.54 11.33
C VAL A 9 -4.00 -3.30 10.28
N MET A 10 -4.02 -2.78 9.07
CA MET A 10 -4.61 -3.42 7.90
C MET A 10 -3.51 -3.90 6.97
N LEU A 11 -3.23 -5.20 6.97
CA LEU A 11 -2.28 -5.83 6.06
C LEU A 11 -3.00 -6.28 4.79
N ALA A 12 -2.27 -6.32 3.67
CA ALA A 12 -2.82 -6.89 2.44
C ALA A 12 -3.21 -8.35 2.67
N GLU A 13 -4.34 -8.75 2.09
CA GLU A 13 -4.73 -10.15 2.06
C GLU A 13 -3.65 -10.98 1.34
N ASN A 14 -3.43 -12.21 1.82
CA ASN A 14 -2.43 -13.15 1.27
C ASN A 14 -0.99 -12.61 1.16
N ASP A 15 -0.63 -11.58 1.96
CA ASP A 15 0.68 -10.93 1.93
C ASP A 15 1.04 -10.31 0.56
N GLU A 16 0.01 -9.87 -0.17
CA GLU A 16 0.12 -9.26 -1.49
C GLU A 16 0.86 -7.91 -1.50
N TYR A 17 1.50 -7.57 -2.62
CA TYR A 17 2.09 -6.26 -2.81
C TYR A 17 1.02 -5.19 -2.97
N THR A 18 1.28 -3.99 -2.44
CA THR A 18 0.30 -2.89 -2.50
C THR A 18 0.94 -1.63 -3.10
N PRO A 19 0.51 -1.18 -4.28
CA PRO A 19 0.97 0.06 -4.87
C PRO A 19 0.72 1.26 -3.95
N THR A 20 1.63 2.25 -4.00
CA THR A 20 1.46 3.51 -3.26
C THR A 20 0.09 4.19 -3.46
N PRO A 21 -0.47 4.30 -4.70
CA PRO A 21 -1.77 4.93 -4.87
C PRO A 21 -2.93 4.13 -4.24
N VAL A 22 -2.77 2.81 -4.06
CA VAL A 22 -3.80 1.96 -3.45
C VAL A 22 -3.91 2.24 -1.95
N ILE A 23 -2.77 2.44 -1.26
CA ILE A 23 -2.77 2.89 0.14
C ILE A 23 -3.40 4.28 0.27
N SER A 24 -3.05 5.21 -0.63
CA SER A 24 -3.64 6.55 -0.65
C SER A 24 -5.17 6.49 -0.83
N HIS A 25 -5.63 5.69 -1.79
CA HIS A 25 -7.05 5.46 -2.05
C HIS A 25 -7.76 4.87 -0.83
N ALA A 26 -7.18 3.85 -0.18
CA ALA A 26 -7.76 3.22 1.00
C ALA A 26 -7.92 4.21 2.17
N ILE A 27 -6.91 5.06 2.41
CA ILE A 27 -6.96 6.11 3.44
C ILE A 27 -8.10 7.09 3.13
N LEU A 28 -8.15 7.62 1.90
CA LEU A 28 -9.16 8.59 1.49
C LEU A 28 -10.58 8.02 1.55
N THR A 29 -10.76 6.77 1.13
CA THR A 29 -12.05 6.08 1.14
C THR A 29 -12.49 5.78 2.57
N TYR A 30 -11.60 5.32 3.44
CA TYR A 30 -11.92 5.10 4.85
C TYR A 30 -12.27 6.39 5.58
N ASN A 31 -11.50 7.46 5.36
CA ASN A 31 -11.68 8.75 6.05
C ASN A 31 -12.84 9.59 5.52
N ARG A 32 -13.44 9.23 4.38
CA ARG A 32 -14.53 10.00 3.78
C ARG A 32 -15.70 10.16 4.76
N GLY A 33 -16.02 11.41 5.09
CA GLY A 33 -17.10 11.75 6.00
C GLY A 33 -16.83 11.43 7.48
N ARG A 34 -15.57 11.19 7.87
CA ARG A 34 -15.16 10.96 9.25
C ARG A 34 -14.36 12.13 9.78
N ASP A 35 -14.61 12.48 11.05
CA ASP A 35 -13.85 13.50 11.78
C ASP A 35 -13.00 12.90 12.92
N THR A 36 -13.21 11.63 13.26
CA THR A 36 -12.49 10.93 14.33
C THR A 36 -12.15 9.51 13.90
N ARG A 37 -11.15 8.92 14.57
CA ARG A 37 -10.62 7.58 14.25
C ARG A 37 -10.25 7.46 12.78
N LEU A 38 -9.43 8.39 12.30
CA LEU A 38 -8.96 8.44 10.94
C LEU A 38 -7.90 7.36 10.70
N ALA A 39 -7.87 6.81 9.50
CA ALA A 39 -6.78 5.98 9.01
C ALA A 39 -5.64 6.84 8.47
N ASP A 40 -4.43 6.30 8.53
CA ASP A 40 -3.22 6.76 7.85
C ASP A 40 -2.54 5.53 7.21
N GLY A 41 -1.32 5.66 6.70
CA GLY A 41 -0.65 4.53 6.08
C GLY A 41 0.86 4.60 6.08
N ILE A 42 1.46 3.42 5.93
CA ILE A 42 2.89 3.22 5.74
C ILE A 42 3.07 2.48 4.42
N VAL A 43 4.02 2.93 3.61
CA VAL A 43 4.39 2.27 2.36
C VAL A 43 5.87 1.86 2.43
N ILE A 44 6.12 0.57 2.25
CA ILE A 44 7.47 0.00 2.27
C ILE A 44 7.92 -0.18 0.81
N THR A 45 8.58 0.84 0.27
CA THR A 45 9.10 0.82 -1.10
C THR A 45 10.19 1.87 -1.29
N PRO A 46 11.31 1.54 -1.96
CA PRO A 46 12.28 2.50 -2.43
C PRO A 46 11.94 3.03 -3.84
N SER A 47 10.70 2.83 -4.32
CA SER A 47 10.26 3.15 -5.69
C SER A 47 10.99 2.35 -6.76
N HIS A 48 11.90 2.98 -7.51
CA HIS A 48 12.63 2.40 -8.64
C HIS A 48 14.14 2.35 -8.38
N ASN A 49 14.54 2.55 -7.12
CA ASN A 49 15.92 2.38 -6.72
C ASN A 49 16.39 0.93 -6.95
N PRO A 50 17.71 0.70 -7.00
CA PRO A 50 18.26 -0.63 -7.23
C PRO A 50 17.79 -1.70 -6.21
N PRO A 51 17.86 -3.00 -6.55
CA PRO A 51 17.30 -4.09 -5.72
C PRO A 51 17.84 -4.18 -4.29
N ASP A 52 19.04 -3.67 -4.04
CA ASP A 52 19.66 -3.63 -2.70
C ASP A 52 19.12 -2.52 -1.79
N SER A 53 18.27 -1.64 -2.32
CA SER A 53 17.70 -0.51 -1.61
C SER A 53 16.42 -0.88 -0.87
N GLY A 54 16.25 -0.34 0.34
CA GLY A 54 15.00 -0.37 1.10
C GLY A 54 14.39 1.02 1.23
N GLY A 55 13.08 1.12 1.37
CA GLY A 55 12.39 2.39 1.56
C GLY A 55 11.21 2.28 2.50
N PHE A 56 10.97 3.32 3.29
CA PHE A 56 9.89 3.39 4.26
C PHE A 56 9.30 4.81 4.23
N LYS A 57 8.00 4.93 3.98
CA LYS A 57 7.30 6.21 3.83
C LYS A 57 6.04 6.21 4.69
N TYR A 58 5.65 7.39 5.16
CA TYR A 58 4.42 7.61 5.92
C TYR A 58 3.47 8.52 5.14
N ASN A 59 2.19 8.14 5.10
CA ASN A 59 1.11 8.91 4.51
C ASN A 59 0.11 9.27 5.61
N PRO A 60 -0.03 10.56 5.98
CA PRO A 60 -1.00 11.00 6.98
C PRO A 60 -2.46 10.82 6.50
N PRO A 61 -3.47 11.15 7.35
CA PRO A 61 -4.88 10.94 7.04
C PRO A 61 -5.44 11.59 5.76
N ASN A 62 -4.71 12.52 5.15
CA ASN A 62 -5.07 13.08 3.85
C ASN A 62 -4.69 12.17 2.66
N GLY A 63 -4.07 11.01 2.91
CA GLY A 63 -3.68 10.02 1.91
C GLY A 63 -2.43 10.38 1.09
N GLY A 64 -1.94 11.61 1.16
CA GLY A 64 -0.73 12.06 0.47
C GLY A 64 0.57 11.70 1.22
N PRO A 65 1.74 12.03 0.67
CA PRO A 65 3.00 11.91 1.40
C PRO A 65 3.05 12.87 2.58
N ALA A 66 3.66 12.45 3.69
CA ALA A 66 3.91 13.30 4.85
C ALA A 66 4.77 14.53 4.48
N ASP A 67 4.42 15.68 5.06
CA ASP A 67 5.20 16.91 4.90
C ASP A 67 6.50 16.91 5.73
N THR A 68 7.31 17.97 5.59
CA THR A 68 8.59 18.10 6.29
C THR A 68 8.45 18.26 7.80
N GLY A 69 7.32 18.78 8.29
CA GLY A 69 7.05 18.89 9.72
C GLY A 69 6.88 17.50 10.34
N VAL A 70 6.06 16.65 9.71
CA VAL A 70 5.83 15.27 10.13
C VAL A 70 7.10 14.43 9.98
N THR A 71 7.72 14.45 8.81
CA THR A 71 8.90 13.63 8.52
C THR A 71 10.12 14.04 9.36
N GLY A 72 10.33 15.34 9.58
CA GLY A 72 11.40 15.83 10.46
C GLY A 72 11.22 15.38 11.91
N TRP A 73 10.00 15.38 12.43
CA TRP A 73 9.72 14.84 13.77
C TRP A 73 9.98 13.33 13.85
N ILE A 74 9.50 12.55 12.85
CA ILE A 74 9.72 11.10 12.80
C ILE A 74 11.22 10.77 12.73
N GLU A 75 11.96 11.47 11.87
CA GLU A 75 13.42 11.30 11.72
C GLU A 75 14.15 11.57 13.03
N ALA A 76 13.88 12.73 13.66
CA ALA A 76 14.51 13.09 14.93
C ALA A 76 14.23 12.03 16.01
N ARG A 77 12.96 11.59 16.12
CA ARG A 77 12.56 10.61 17.12
C ARG A 77 13.15 9.22 16.88
N ALA A 78 13.23 8.78 15.62
CA ALA A 78 13.87 7.52 15.27
C ALA A 78 15.37 7.54 15.61
N ASN A 79 16.06 8.64 15.32
CA ASN A 79 17.48 8.82 15.63
C ASN A 79 17.75 8.87 17.14
N GLU A 80 16.86 9.45 17.95
CA GLU A 80 16.92 9.37 19.41
C GLU A 80 16.85 7.92 19.89
N PHE A 81 15.86 7.15 19.42
CA PHE A 81 15.76 5.74 19.78
C PHE A 81 17.01 4.95 19.38
N LEU A 82 17.62 5.24 18.23
CA LEU A 82 18.87 4.58 17.84
C LEU A 82 20.02 4.91 18.78
N LYS A 83 20.20 6.18 19.17
CA LYS A 83 21.23 6.62 20.13
C LYS A 83 21.05 5.95 21.49
N ASP A 84 19.81 5.76 21.91
CA ASP A 84 19.46 5.15 23.19
C ASP A 84 19.43 3.61 23.13
N GLY A 85 19.98 2.99 22.08
CA GLY A 85 20.04 1.53 21.96
C GLY A 85 18.65 0.88 21.86
N LEU A 86 17.71 1.58 21.21
CA LEU A 86 16.31 1.18 21.00
C LEU A 86 15.49 1.07 22.29
N GLN A 87 15.98 1.64 23.40
CA GLN A 87 15.21 1.71 24.65
C GLN A 87 13.90 2.48 24.43
N GLY A 88 12.80 1.92 24.93
CA GLY A 88 11.45 2.48 24.74
C GLY A 88 10.75 2.06 23.44
N VAL A 89 11.42 1.39 22.49
CA VAL A 89 10.76 0.83 21.31
C VAL A 89 10.00 -0.45 21.71
N LYS A 90 8.67 -0.40 21.68
CA LYS A 90 7.83 -1.57 21.95
C LYS A 90 7.89 -2.58 20.80
N ARG A 91 8.22 -3.83 21.13
CA ARG A 91 8.36 -4.93 20.19
C ARG A 91 7.66 -6.18 20.71
N MET A 92 7.28 -7.05 19.78
CA MET A 92 6.77 -8.39 20.03
C MET A 92 7.18 -9.28 18.84
N PRO A 93 7.23 -10.61 19.01
CA PRO A 93 7.45 -11.56 17.91
C PRO A 93 6.45 -11.36 16.77
N VAL A 94 6.88 -11.60 15.53
CA VAL A 94 6.03 -11.36 14.34
C VAL A 94 4.82 -12.29 14.34
N GLU A 95 4.99 -13.53 14.80
CA GLU A 95 3.93 -14.53 14.90
C GLU A 95 2.83 -14.06 15.86
N MET A 96 3.21 -13.43 16.97
CA MET A 96 2.27 -12.82 17.90
C MET A 96 1.61 -11.57 17.32
N ALA A 97 2.35 -10.76 16.56
CA ALA A 97 1.80 -9.57 15.93
C ALA A 97 0.77 -9.91 14.85
N LEU A 98 1.01 -10.96 14.06
CA LEU A 98 0.08 -11.44 13.02
C LEU A 98 -1.21 -12.03 13.60
N LEU A 99 -1.16 -12.55 14.83
CA LEU A 99 -2.32 -13.09 15.55
C LEU A 99 -2.97 -12.06 16.51
N ALA A 100 -2.42 -10.86 16.64
CA ALA A 100 -2.95 -9.84 17.52
C ALA A 100 -4.34 -9.39 17.04
N ALA A 101 -5.27 -9.16 17.97
CA ALA A 101 -6.62 -8.70 17.64
C ALA A 101 -6.68 -7.35 16.91
N THR A 102 -5.59 -6.58 16.96
CA THR A 102 -5.42 -5.31 16.26
C THR A 102 -4.89 -5.47 14.83
N THR A 103 -4.58 -6.69 14.38
CA THR A 103 -4.01 -6.95 13.05
C THR A 103 -5.02 -7.66 12.18
N HIS A 104 -5.38 -7.03 11.07
CA HIS A 104 -6.43 -7.48 10.16
C HIS A 104 -5.90 -7.65 8.75
N ARG A 105 -6.64 -8.41 7.93
CA ARG A 105 -6.42 -8.52 6.48
C ARG A 105 -7.41 -7.64 5.73
N HIS A 106 -6.96 -7.01 4.66
CA HIS A 106 -7.77 -6.16 3.81
C HIS A 106 -7.49 -6.47 2.34
N ASP A 107 -8.56 -6.68 1.57
CA ASP A 107 -8.49 -6.90 0.12
C ASP A 107 -8.34 -5.56 -0.62
N TYR A 108 -7.09 -5.09 -0.67
CA TYR A 108 -6.75 -3.84 -1.35
C TYR A 108 -6.93 -3.91 -2.87
N ILE A 109 -6.77 -5.10 -3.48
CA ILE A 109 -6.92 -5.27 -4.92
C ILE A 109 -8.36 -4.96 -5.31
N ASN A 110 -9.32 -5.73 -4.80
CA ASN A 110 -10.71 -5.55 -5.21
C ASN A 110 -11.24 -4.19 -4.75
N ALA A 111 -10.88 -3.72 -3.55
CA ALA A 111 -11.30 -2.41 -3.07
C ALA A 111 -10.86 -1.26 -3.99
N TYR A 112 -9.66 -1.34 -4.57
CA TYR A 112 -9.16 -0.35 -5.51
C TYR A 112 -9.73 -0.54 -6.92
N VAL A 113 -9.66 -1.77 -7.44
CA VAL A 113 -10.08 -2.10 -8.80
C VAL A 113 -11.58 -1.84 -9.00
N ASN A 114 -12.40 -2.06 -7.98
CA ASN A 114 -13.84 -1.78 -8.01
C ASN A 114 -14.19 -0.29 -8.10
N ASP A 115 -13.26 0.59 -7.77
CA ASP A 115 -13.48 2.04 -7.73
C ASP A 115 -12.87 2.76 -8.94
N LEU A 116 -12.21 2.05 -9.86
CA LEU A 116 -11.61 2.65 -11.06
C LEU A 116 -12.64 3.31 -11.99
N ASP A 117 -13.85 2.77 -12.09
CA ASP A 117 -14.95 3.34 -12.88
C ASP A 117 -15.45 4.70 -12.35
N LYS A 118 -15.13 5.04 -11.11
CA LYS A 118 -15.47 6.34 -10.51
C LYS A 118 -14.55 7.47 -10.98
N VAL A 119 -13.42 7.14 -11.59
CA VAL A 119 -12.37 8.09 -12.01
C VAL A 119 -11.96 7.95 -13.48
N ILE A 120 -12.17 6.77 -14.07
CA ILE A 120 -11.87 6.46 -15.47
C ILE A 120 -13.15 5.96 -16.12
N ASP A 121 -13.42 6.39 -17.36
CA ASP A 121 -14.50 5.85 -18.17
C ASP A 121 -14.13 4.44 -18.69
N MET A 122 -14.34 3.44 -17.84
CA MET A 122 -13.98 2.05 -18.15
C MET A 122 -14.86 1.45 -19.26
N GLU A 123 -16.08 1.95 -19.43
CA GLU A 123 -16.98 1.53 -20.53
C GLU A 123 -16.43 2.01 -21.88
N ALA A 124 -15.97 3.26 -21.97
CA ALA A 124 -15.33 3.76 -23.18
C ALA A 124 -14.04 3.00 -23.52
N VAL A 125 -13.23 2.66 -22.52
CA VAL A 125 -11.99 1.88 -22.73
C VAL A 125 -12.29 0.47 -23.22
N SER A 126 -13.24 -0.23 -22.59
CA SER A 126 -13.65 -1.58 -23.01
C SER A 126 -14.28 -1.57 -24.41
N GLY A 127 -15.23 -0.66 -24.65
CA GLY A 127 -15.96 -0.57 -25.93
C GLY A 127 -15.11 -0.12 -27.12
N ALA A 128 -13.92 0.44 -26.88
CA ALA A 128 -12.96 0.75 -27.94
C ALA A 128 -12.27 -0.51 -28.51
N HIS A 129 -12.34 -1.65 -27.81
CA HIS A 129 -11.73 -2.92 -28.20
C HIS A 129 -10.23 -2.82 -28.59
N ILE A 130 -9.50 -1.94 -27.90
CA ILE A 130 -8.07 -1.73 -28.14
C ILE A 130 -7.29 -2.91 -27.56
N SER A 131 -6.38 -3.48 -28.36
CA SER A 131 -5.40 -4.46 -27.86
C SER A 131 -4.33 -3.75 -27.03
N MET A 132 -4.21 -4.11 -25.77
CA MET A 132 -3.29 -3.52 -24.81
C MET A 132 -2.29 -4.55 -24.29
N GLY A 133 -1.07 -4.11 -24.02
CA GLY A 133 -0.03 -4.89 -23.36
C GLY A 133 0.49 -4.14 -22.14
N VAL A 134 0.72 -4.86 -21.05
CA VAL A 134 1.31 -4.30 -19.82
C VAL A 134 2.48 -5.16 -19.38
N ASP A 135 3.63 -4.52 -19.17
CA ASP A 135 4.74 -5.08 -18.41
C ASP A 135 4.72 -4.47 -16.99
N PRO A 136 4.39 -5.27 -15.96
CA PRO A 136 4.39 -4.83 -14.57
C PRO A 136 5.78 -4.56 -13.99
N LEU A 137 6.86 -4.97 -14.69
CA LEU A 137 8.26 -4.79 -14.28
C LEU A 137 8.56 -5.37 -12.88
N GLY A 138 7.92 -6.49 -12.52
CA GLY A 138 8.02 -7.10 -11.19
C GLY A 138 7.53 -6.20 -10.04
N GLY A 139 6.83 -5.11 -10.35
CA GLY A 139 6.38 -4.12 -9.38
C GLY A 139 5.15 -4.54 -8.61
N ALA A 140 4.82 -3.76 -7.58
CA ALA A 140 3.71 -4.01 -6.66
C ALA A 140 2.31 -4.07 -7.30
N GLY A 141 2.17 -3.68 -8.57
CA GLY A 141 0.91 -3.71 -9.33
C GLY A 141 0.70 -4.98 -10.15
N VAL A 142 1.62 -5.96 -10.10
CA VAL A 142 1.60 -7.16 -10.95
C VAL A 142 0.25 -7.87 -10.95
N HIS A 143 -0.32 -8.15 -9.78
CA HIS A 143 -1.60 -8.85 -9.66
C HIS A 143 -2.83 -7.94 -9.84
N TYR A 144 -2.65 -6.61 -9.86
CA TYR A 144 -3.76 -5.69 -10.11
C TYR A 144 -4.19 -5.70 -11.57
N TRP A 145 -3.23 -5.79 -12.51
CA TRP A 145 -3.53 -5.68 -13.94
C TRP A 145 -4.44 -6.78 -14.47
N ALA A 146 -4.22 -8.03 -14.05
CA ALA A 146 -5.07 -9.15 -14.42
C ALA A 146 -6.51 -8.95 -13.90
N VAL A 147 -6.66 -8.53 -12.65
CA VAL A 147 -7.99 -8.28 -12.04
C VAL A 147 -8.70 -7.09 -12.69
N ILE A 148 -7.95 -6.04 -13.08
CA ILE A 148 -8.50 -4.91 -13.86
C ILE A 148 -9.01 -5.40 -15.21
N ALA A 149 -8.21 -6.19 -15.92
CA ALA A 149 -8.58 -6.72 -17.24
C ALA A 149 -9.83 -7.59 -17.17
N GLU A 150 -9.89 -8.50 -16.19
CA GLU A 150 -11.04 -9.37 -15.97
C GLU A 150 -12.29 -8.57 -15.59
N ARG A 151 -12.19 -7.65 -14.61
CA ARG A 151 -13.34 -6.89 -14.11
C ARG A 151 -13.99 -6.04 -15.19
N TYR A 152 -13.18 -5.40 -16.03
CA TYR A 152 -13.66 -4.42 -17.00
C TYR A 152 -13.68 -4.94 -18.44
N ASP A 153 -13.54 -6.25 -18.64
CA ASP A 153 -13.54 -6.91 -19.95
C ASP A 153 -12.60 -6.20 -20.94
N LEU A 154 -11.34 -6.03 -20.53
CA LEU A 154 -10.32 -5.38 -21.34
C LEU A 154 -9.53 -6.41 -22.15
N ASN A 155 -9.30 -6.11 -23.43
CA ASN A 155 -8.35 -6.86 -24.25
C ASN A 155 -6.91 -6.47 -23.87
N LEU A 156 -6.49 -6.85 -22.66
CA LEU A 156 -5.21 -6.52 -22.05
C LEU A 156 -4.44 -7.79 -21.75
N THR A 157 -3.19 -7.85 -22.22
CA THR A 157 -2.26 -8.94 -21.93
C THR A 157 -1.16 -8.47 -20.99
N VAL A 158 -0.98 -9.16 -19.87
CA VAL A 158 0.21 -9.00 -19.02
C VAL A 158 1.35 -9.80 -19.65
N VAL A 159 2.39 -9.11 -20.10
CA VAL A 159 3.46 -9.75 -20.91
C VAL A 159 4.51 -10.46 -20.07
N ASN A 160 4.57 -10.16 -18.77
CA ASN A 160 5.48 -10.77 -17.80
C ASN A 160 4.89 -10.65 -16.39
N GLU A 161 4.72 -11.75 -15.68
CA GLU A 161 4.20 -11.77 -14.30
C GLU A 161 5.30 -12.06 -13.26
N VAL A 162 6.55 -12.19 -13.70
CA VAL A 162 7.67 -12.54 -12.82
C VAL A 162 7.96 -11.40 -11.84
N VAL A 163 7.96 -11.75 -10.55
CA VAL A 163 8.50 -10.92 -9.47
C VAL A 163 9.80 -11.57 -9.01
N ASP A 164 10.92 -10.96 -9.38
CA ASP A 164 12.26 -11.42 -9.01
C ASP A 164 12.95 -10.36 -8.13
N PRO A 165 13.34 -10.69 -6.88
CA PRO A 165 14.01 -9.76 -5.98
C PRO A 165 15.53 -9.63 -6.21
N THR A 166 16.11 -10.26 -7.25
CA THR A 166 17.57 -10.29 -7.51
C THR A 166 18.11 -9.17 -8.40
#